data_AF-A0ABD0YJI1-F1
#
_entry.id   AF-A0ABD0YJI1-F1
#
_cell.length_a   1.000
_cell.length_b   1.000
_cell.length_c   1.000
_cell.angle_alpha   90.00
_cell.angle_beta   90.00
_cell.angle_gamma   90.00
#
_symmetry.space_group_name_H-M   'P 1'
#
loop_
_entity.id
_entity.type
_entity.pdbx_description
1 polymer ?
#
loop_
_entity_poly.entity_id
_entity_poly.type
_entity_poly.pdbx_seq_one_letter_code
_entity_poly.pdbx_strand_id
1 'polypeptide(L)'
;MGRPVELVFEFDRLRNFSAMYLHTSNLLSQKVQVFSHAKVYLSVGGKVFNGEPVQYSYMPDLVMEQARNVTVKLHHRVGRFIKLQLYFANAWLLISEVSFDSGANIIIMLHTNWNYTSIYRAAIVGDSAVDSYRIKRKGTVVLFPTLQASSGSTNSETLSFHYKTNS
;
A
#
# COMPACT_ATOMS: atom_id res chain seq x y z
N MET A 1 5.97 6.17 18.33
CA MET A 1 5.16 5.71 17.18
C MET A 1 4.42 4.45 17.63
N GLY A 2 3.08 4.45 17.63
CA GLY A 2 2.28 3.28 18.02
C GLY A 2 2.39 2.12 17.02
N ARG A 3 1.74 0.98 17.32
CA ARG A 3 1.66 -0.15 16.37
C ARG A 3 0.85 0.27 15.15
N PRO A 4 1.35 0.09 13.91
CA PRO A 4 0.59 0.40 12.71
C PRO A 4 -0.45 -0.69 12.42
N VAL A 5 -1.47 -0.35 11.63
CA VAL A 5 -2.25 -1.35 10.90
C VAL A 5 -1.47 -1.75 9.66
N GLU A 6 -1.40 -3.05 9.38
CA GLU A 6 -0.78 -3.59 8.18
C GLU A 6 -1.82 -4.10 7.18
N LEU A 7 -1.71 -3.68 5.93
CA LEU A 7 -2.48 -4.17 4.80
C LEU A 7 -1.51 -4.72 3.76
N VAL A 8 -1.77 -5.93 3.24
CA VAL A 8 -0.95 -6.53 2.19
C VAL A 8 -1.81 -6.77 0.95
N PHE A 9 -1.37 -6.20 -0.17
CA PHE A 9 -1.98 -6.33 -1.48
C PHE A 9 -1.10 -7.22 -2.35
N GLU A 10 -1.68 -8.25 -2.94
CA GLU A 10 -1.04 -9.12 -3.93
C GLU A 10 -1.62 -8.83 -5.32
N PHE A 11 -0.74 -8.69 -6.29
CA PHE A 11 -1.08 -8.45 -7.69
C PHE A 11 -0.78 -9.72 -8.52
N ASP A 12 -1.52 -9.86 -9.62
CA ASP A 12 -1.42 -10.99 -10.57
C ASP A 12 -0.04 -11.10 -11.21
N ARG A 13 0.58 -9.95 -11.50
CA ARG A 13 1.89 -9.85 -12.16
C ARG A 13 2.73 -8.74 -11.55
N LEU A 14 4.00 -8.69 -11.93
CA LEU A 14 4.88 -7.57 -11.60
C LEU A 14 4.37 -6.30 -12.27
N ARG A 15 4.32 -5.22 -11.50
CA ARG A 15 3.84 -3.91 -11.93
C ARG A 15 4.80 -2.83 -11.46
N ASN A 16 4.85 -1.74 -12.21
CA ASN A 16 5.57 -0.52 -11.87
C ASN A 16 4.58 0.47 -11.24
N PHE A 17 4.74 0.76 -9.95
CA PHE A 17 3.80 1.58 -9.19
C PHE A 17 4.21 3.05 -9.14
N SER A 18 3.36 3.92 -9.68
CA SER A 18 3.55 5.37 -9.71
C SER A 18 3.00 6.02 -8.44
N ALA A 19 1.78 5.65 -8.03
CA ALA A 19 1.11 6.24 -6.88
C ALA A 19 0.09 5.28 -6.24
N MET A 20 -0.22 5.54 -4.98
CA MET A 20 -1.31 4.94 -4.22
C MET A 20 -2.24 6.04 -3.71
N TYR A 21 -3.54 5.78 -3.76
CA TYR A 21 -4.59 6.68 -3.31
C TYR A 21 -5.36 6.03 -2.17
N LEU A 22 -5.56 6.78 -1.09
CA LEU A 22 -6.28 6.34 0.11
C LEU A 22 -7.45 7.29 0.35
N HIS A 23 -8.67 6.78 0.19
CA HIS A 23 -9.86 7.53 0.57
C HIS A 23 -10.19 7.23 2.04
N THR A 24 -9.96 8.21 2.90
CA THR A 24 -10.04 8.08 4.36
C THR A 24 -11.01 9.10 4.95
N SER A 25 -11.68 8.78 6.04
CA SER A 25 -12.58 9.74 6.72
C SER A 25 -11.84 10.57 7.76
N ASN A 26 -12.26 11.83 7.95
CA ASN A 26 -11.81 12.72 9.02
C ASN A 26 -13.04 13.22 9.79
N LEU A 27 -13.50 12.49 10.80
CA LEU A 27 -14.66 12.82 11.64
C LEU A 27 -14.18 12.93 13.09
N LEU A 28 -13.60 14.08 13.45
CA LEU A 28 -12.96 14.29 14.75
C LEU A 28 -13.94 14.18 15.92
N SER A 29 -15.17 14.65 15.73
CA SER A 29 -16.30 14.47 16.65
C SER A 29 -16.52 13.01 17.05
N GLN A 30 -16.18 12.06 16.18
CA GLN A 30 -16.28 10.62 16.40
C GLN A 30 -14.92 9.96 16.65
N LYS A 31 -13.87 10.75 16.93
CA LYS A 31 -12.47 10.31 17.11
C LYS A 31 -11.89 9.57 15.90
N VAL A 32 -12.44 9.81 14.71
CA VAL A 32 -11.93 9.30 13.44
C VAL A 32 -11.03 10.34 12.82
N GLN A 33 -9.80 9.93 12.48
CA GLN A 33 -8.86 10.82 11.85
C GLN A 33 -8.07 10.10 10.77
N VAL A 34 -7.67 10.84 9.74
CA VAL A 34 -6.69 10.39 8.76
C VAL A 34 -5.42 9.93 9.51
N PHE A 35 -4.79 8.86 9.03
CA PHE A 35 -3.55 8.34 9.60
C PHE A 35 -2.48 9.45 9.69
N SER A 36 -1.59 9.37 10.68
CA SER A 36 -0.52 10.35 10.88
C SER A 36 0.66 10.08 9.94
N HIS A 37 0.96 8.81 9.72
CA HIS A 37 2.10 8.37 8.93
C HIS A 37 1.76 7.08 8.19
N ALA A 38 2.30 6.92 6.98
CA ALA A 38 2.20 5.72 6.17
C ALA A 38 3.59 5.25 5.75
N LYS A 39 3.82 3.94 5.81
CA LYS A 39 4.98 3.28 5.21
C LYS A 39 4.53 2.28 4.17
N VAL A 40 5.12 2.35 2.99
CA VAL A 40 4.79 1.46 1.87
C VAL A 40 6.02 0.67 1.49
N TYR A 41 5.94 -0.64 1.63
CA TYR A 41 6.97 -1.58 1.22
C TYR A 41 6.50 -2.32 -0.03
N LEU A 42 7.40 -2.48 -1.00
CA LEU A 42 7.15 -3.26 -2.19
C LEU A 42 8.01 -4.53 -2.16
N SER A 43 7.48 -5.62 -2.69
CA SER A 43 8.18 -6.89 -2.83
C SER A 43 7.80 -7.58 -4.14
N VAL A 44 8.76 -8.28 -4.74
CA VAL A 44 8.55 -9.14 -5.91
C VAL A 44 7.99 -10.51 -5.49
N GLY A 45 8.49 -11.05 -4.37
CA GLY A 45 8.20 -12.42 -3.92
C GLY A 45 7.29 -12.54 -2.69
N GLY A 46 6.91 -11.42 -2.07
CA GLY A 46 5.96 -11.38 -0.94
C GLY A 46 6.51 -11.88 0.41
N LYS A 47 7.60 -12.67 0.40
CA LYS A 47 8.26 -13.19 1.61
C LYS A 47 9.16 -12.16 2.31
N VAL A 48 9.70 -11.23 1.54
CA VAL A 48 10.77 -10.34 1.99
C VAL A 48 10.47 -8.91 1.51
N PHE A 49 10.35 -7.98 2.46
CA PHE A 49 10.11 -6.56 2.22
C PHE A 49 11.35 -5.75 2.66
N ASN A 50 12.51 -6.08 2.09
CA ASN A 50 13.83 -5.58 2.54
C ASN A 50 14.23 -4.21 1.99
N GLY A 51 13.40 -3.58 1.14
CA GLY A 51 13.68 -2.23 0.64
C GLY A 51 13.36 -1.15 1.67
N GLU A 52 14.05 -0.01 1.58
CA GLU A 52 13.63 1.21 2.30
C GLU A 52 12.17 1.52 1.94
N PRO A 53 11.25 1.67 2.91
CA PRO A 53 9.86 1.97 2.59
C PRO A 53 9.73 3.37 2.00
N VAL A 54 8.74 3.55 1.13
CA VAL A 54 8.22 4.89 0.85
C VAL A 54 7.50 5.39 2.10
N GLN A 55 7.96 6.51 2.65
CA GLN A 55 7.37 7.10 3.85
C GLN A 55 6.56 8.33 3.46
N TYR A 56 5.38 8.47 4.07
CA TYR A 56 4.52 9.64 3.88
C TYR A 56 3.96 10.08 5.22
N SER A 57 4.09 11.36 5.53
CA SER A 57 3.49 11.98 6.72
C SER A 57 2.31 12.84 6.29
N TYR A 58 1.16 12.59 6.89
CA TYR A 58 -0.03 13.42 6.66
C TYR A 58 -0.03 14.58 7.65
N MET A 59 -0.22 15.80 7.16
CA MET A 59 -0.43 16.96 8.02
C MET A 59 -1.91 16.98 8.46
N PRO A 60 -2.22 16.89 9.77
CA PRO A 60 -3.59 16.85 10.24
C PRO A 60 -4.38 18.09 9.83
N ASP A 61 -5.59 17.88 9.32
CA ASP A 61 -6.60 18.93 9.25
C ASP A 61 -7.54 18.79 10.45
N LEU A 62 -7.41 19.72 11.40
CA LEU A 62 -8.17 19.71 12.64
C LEU A 62 -9.43 20.59 12.59
N VAL A 63 -9.68 21.26 11.46
CA VAL A 63 -10.77 22.22 11.31
C VAL A 63 -11.92 21.62 10.51
N MET A 64 -11.62 20.88 9.44
CA MET A 64 -12.65 20.35 8.54
C MET A 64 -12.90 18.86 8.76
N GLU A 65 -14.13 18.53 9.21
CA GLU A 65 -14.60 17.16 9.35
C GLU A 65 -15.18 16.61 8.02
N GLN A 66 -14.31 16.16 7.13
CA GLN A 66 -14.70 15.59 5.84
C GLN A 66 -13.70 14.54 5.35
N ALA A 67 -14.13 13.68 4.43
CA ALA A 67 -13.24 12.68 3.85
C ALA A 67 -12.06 13.31 3.08
N ARG A 68 -10.95 12.57 3.03
CA ARG A 68 -9.68 12.98 2.43
C ARG A 68 -9.20 11.91 1.46
N ASN A 69 -8.84 12.34 0.25
CA ASN A 69 -8.16 11.51 -0.73
C ASN A 69 -6.65 11.76 -0.65
N VAL A 70 -5.93 10.89 0.05
CA VAL A 70 -4.50 11.02 0.28
C VAL A 70 -3.73 10.30 -0.82
N THR A 71 -2.84 11.02 -1.50
CA THR A 71 -1.97 10.46 -2.54
C THR A 71 -0.57 10.21 -1.98
N VAL A 72 -0.10 8.97 -2.04
CA VAL A 72 1.27 8.57 -1.71
C VAL A 72 2.01 8.26 -3.01
N LYS A 73 3.07 9.00 -3.32
CA LYS A 73 3.89 8.78 -4.52
C LYS A 73 4.79 7.57 -4.29
N LEU A 74 4.70 6.57 -5.17
CA LEU A 74 5.46 5.32 -5.06
C LEU A 74 6.74 5.31 -5.91
N HIS A 75 7.03 6.41 -6.61
CA HIS A 75 8.28 6.67 -7.32
C HIS A 75 8.67 5.58 -8.32
N HIS A 76 7.69 5.05 -9.05
CA HIS A 76 7.88 4.04 -10.09
C HIS A 76 8.60 2.77 -9.61
N ARG A 77 8.34 2.37 -8.36
CA ARG A 77 8.94 1.17 -7.78
C ARG A 77 8.22 -0.08 -8.31
N VAL A 78 9.00 -1.08 -8.69
CA VAL A 78 8.48 -2.34 -9.23
C VAL A 78 8.21 -3.32 -8.10
N GLY A 79 7.05 -3.98 -8.15
CA GLY A 79 6.65 -5.00 -7.19
C GLY A 79 5.47 -5.85 -7.66
N ARG A 80 5.23 -6.96 -6.95
CA ARG A 80 4.01 -7.77 -7.08
C ARG A 80 3.20 -7.76 -5.78
N PHE A 81 3.83 -7.38 -4.67
CA PHE A 81 3.21 -7.24 -3.37
C PHE A 81 3.47 -5.84 -2.84
N ILE A 82 2.45 -5.25 -2.23
CA ILE A 82 2.56 -4.00 -1.48
C ILE A 82 2.13 -4.27 -0.05
N LYS A 83 3.01 -3.96 0.91
CA LYS A 83 2.65 -3.88 2.33
C LYS A 83 2.53 -2.40 2.69
N LEU A 84 1.32 -2.01 3.09
CA LEU A 84 1.00 -0.69 3.60
C LEU A 84 0.89 -0.76 5.13
N GLN A 85 1.68 0.06 5.81
CA GLN A 85 1.56 0.29 7.25
C GLN A 85 0.97 1.68 7.49
N LEU A 86 -0.13 1.78 8.23
CA LEU A 86 -0.77 3.04 8.59
C LEU A 86 -0.71 3.24 10.10
N TYR A 87 -0.16 4.37 10.52
CA TYR A 87 -0.06 4.76 11.92
C TYR A 87 -1.26 5.65 12.28
N PHE A 88 -1.96 5.28 13.34
CA PHE A 88 -3.09 6.04 13.85
C PHE A 88 -2.68 7.48 14.21
N ALA A 89 -3.57 8.43 13.95
CA ALA A 89 -3.50 9.78 14.52
C ALA A 89 -4.48 9.97 15.70
N ASN A 90 -5.51 9.12 15.78
CA ASN A 90 -6.55 9.16 16.80
C ASN A 90 -7.09 7.74 17.08
N ALA A 91 -8.18 7.61 17.83
CA ALA A 91 -8.75 6.34 18.23
C ALA A 91 -9.21 5.47 17.04
N TRP A 92 -9.65 6.09 15.94
CA TRP A 92 -10.19 5.39 14.78
C TRP A 92 -9.53 5.84 13.47
N LEU A 93 -9.31 4.86 12.59
CA LEU A 93 -8.92 5.07 11.21
C LEU A 93 -9.95 4.40 10.30
N LEU A 94 -10.60 5.19 9.45
CA LEU A 94 -11.60 4.72 8.50
C LEU A 94 -11.09 4.89 7.07
N ILE A 95 -11.07 3.79 6.32
CA ILE A 95 -10.67 3.77 4.91
C ILE A 95 -11.80 3.10 4.13
N SER A 96 -12.24 3.75 3.06
CA SER A 96 -13.28 3.21 2.17
C SER A 96 -12.74 2.70 0.85
N GLU A 97 -11.60 3.22 0.39
CA GLU A 97 -10.98 2.81 -0.88
C GLU A 97 -9.46 2.93 -0.82
N VAL A 98 -8.79 1.96 -1.44
CA VAL A 98 -7.36 2.01 -1.75
C VAL A 98 -7.21 1.74 -3.24
N SER A 99 -6.52 2.62 -3.97
CA SER A 99 -6.37 2.50 -5.43
C SER A 99 -4.92 2.72 -5.82
N PHE A 100 -4.46 2.07 -6.88
CA PHE A 100 -3.07 2.14 -7.33
C PHE A 100 -2.98 2.60 -8.79
N ASP A 101 -2.14 3.59 -9.03
CA ASP A 101 -1.68 3.92 -10.38
C ASP A 101 -0.42 3.11 -10.68
N SER A 102 -0.55 2.14 -11.59
CA SER A 102 0.51 1.20 -11.93
C SER A 102 0.49 0.85 -13.41
N GLY A 103 1.66 0.75 -14.03
CA GLY A 103 1.80 0.23 -15.38
C GLY A 103 2.35 -1.19 -15.34
N ALA A 104 1.91 -2.04 -16.28
CA ALA A 104 2.67 -3.27 -16.53
C ALA A 104 4.01 -3.00 -17.23
N ASN A 105 4.22 -1.75 -17.72
CA ASN A 105 5.45 -1.28 -18.39
C ASN A 105 6.68 -1.43 -17.50
N ILE A 106 7.37 -2.57 -17.65
CA ILE A 106 8.67 -2.84 -17.04
C ILE A 106 9.70 -2.86 -18.15
N ILE A 107 10.81 -2.13 -17.95
CA ILE A 107 11.98 -2.25 -18.82
C ILE A 107 12.74 -3.50 -18.39
N ILE A 108 12.76 -4.50 -19.26
CA ILE A 108 13.66 -5.65 -19.13
C ILE A 108 14.81 -5.49 -20.12
N MET A 109 16.03 -5.78 -19.68
CA MET A 109 17.15 -5.95 -20.59
C MET A 109 17.12 -7.36 -21.16
N LEU A 110 16.90 -7.46 -22.46
CA LEU A 110 17.02 -8.71 -23.18
C LEU A 110 18.47 -8.86 -23.64
N HIS A 111 19.09 -9.98 -23.27
CA HIS A 111 20.37 -10.41 -23.83
C HIS A 111 20.09 -11.35 -25.00
N THR A 112 20.65 -11.02 -26.17
CA THR A 112 20.64 -11.89 -27.33
C THR A 112 22.05 -12.02 -27.89
N ASN A 113 22.46 -13.24 -28.22
CA ASN A 113 23.71 -13.48 -28.91
C ASN A 113 23.42 -13.62 -30.41
N TRP A 114 23.92 -12.66 -31.19
CA TRP A 114 23.85 -12.69 -32.65
C TRP A 114 25.27 -12.62 -33.19
N ASN A 115 25.68 -13.59 -34.01
CA ASN A 115 27.06 -13.70 -34.53
C ASN A 115 28.15 -13.58 -33.43
N TYR A 116 27.96 -14.24 -32.28
CA TYR A 116 28.88 -14.17 -31.12
C TYR A 116 29.06 -12.77 -30.51
N THR A 117 28.26 -11.77 -30.92
CA THR A 117 28.21 -10.46 -30.28
C THR A 117 27.06 -10.43 -29.27
N SER A 118 27.35 -9.99 -28.05
CA SER A 118 26.34 -9.76 -27.01
C SER A 118 25.64 -8.44 -27.26
N ILE A 119 24.33 -8.49 -27.52
CA ILE A 119 23.49 -7.30 -27.70
C ILE A 119 22.52 -7.21 -26.54
N TYR A 120 22.50 -6.05 -25.87
CA TYR A 120 21.52 -5.72 -24.83
C TYR A 120 20.48 -4.77 -25.42
N ARG A 121 19.21 -5.19 -25.45
CA ARG A 121 18.09 -4.34 -25.88
C ARG A 121 17.15 -4.07 -24.70
N ALA A 122 16.73 -2.82 -24.54
CA ALA A 122 15.65 -2.48 -23.62
C ALA A 122 14.31 -2.83 -24.29
N ALA A 123 13.52 -3.70 -23.65
CA ALA A 123 12.15 -3.98 -24.06
C ALA A 123 11.18 -3.45 -23.00
N ILE A 124 10.18 -2.68 -23.45
CA ILE A 124 9.05 -2.28 -22.61
C ILE A 124 7.98 -3.36 -22.80
N VAL A 125 7.67 -4.10 -21.75
CA VAL A 125 6.54 -5.04 -21.73
C VAL A 125 5.45 -4.37 -20.91
N GLY A 126 4.27 -4.04 -21.45
CA GLY A 126 3.19 -3.52 -20.60
C GLY A 126 1.91 -2.99 -21.29
N ASP A 127 0.84 -3.03 -20.50
CA ASP A 127 -0.48 -2.42 -20.69
C ASP A 127 -0.71 -1.41 -19.53
N SER A 128 -1.35 -0.28 -19.80
CA SER A 128 -1.56 0.82 -18.84
C SER A 128 -2.90 0.63 -18.12
N ALA A 129 -2.90 0.03 -16.92
CA ALA A 129 -4.13 -0.26 -16.17
C ALA A 129 -4.16 0.46 -14.81
N VAL A 130 -5.16 1.32 -14.60
CA VAL A 130 -5.47 1.86 -13.26
C VAL A 130 -6.30 0.81 -12.52
N ASP A 131 -5.69 0.09 -11.59
CA ASP A 131 -6.41 -0.85 -10.74
C ASP A 131 -6.97 -0.11 -9.51
N SER A 132 -8.29 0.02 -9.45
CA SER A 132 -8.97 0.47 -8.23
C SER A 132 -9.35 -0.72 -7.36
N TYR A 133 -8.75 -0.83 -6.17
CA TYR A 133 -9.11 -1.86 -5.20
C TYR A 133 -10.21 -1.28 -4.31
N ARG A 134 -11.42 -1.29 -4.86
CA ARG A 134 -12.60 -1.14 -4.01
C ARG A 134 -12.64 -2.34 -3.08
N ILE A 135 -12.57 -2.07 -1.78
CA ILE A 135 -12.91 -3.05 -0.77
C ILE A 135 -14.34 -3.50 -1.12
N LYS A 136 -14.49 -4.72 -1.67
CA LYS A 136 -15.74 -5.23 -2.30
C LYS A 136 -16.83 -5.57 -1.29
N ARG A 137 -17.02 -4.71 -0.30
CA ARG A 137 -18.28 -4.50 0.40
C ARG A 137 -18.47 -2.99 0.47
N LYS A 138 -19.66 -2.49 0.15
CA LYS A 138 -20.12 -1.18 0.64
C LYS A 138 -19.99 -1.22 2.17
N GLY A 139 -18.84 -0.82 2.69
CA GLY A 139 -18.44 -1.15 4.04
C GLY A 139 -17.17 -0.40 4.39
N THR A 140 -17.28 0.45 5.40
CA THR A 140 -16.18 1.14 6.04
C THR A 140 -15.27 0.10 6.71
N VAL A 141 -13.97 0.08 6.39
CA VAL A 141 -13.03 -0.66 7.24
C VAL A 141 -12.75 0.21 8.46
N VAL A 142 -13.34 -0.18 9.58
CA VAL A 142 -13.05 0.40 10.90
C VAL A 142 -11.86 -0.35 11.47
N LEU A 143 -10.72 0.32 11.53
CA LEU A 143 -9.52 -0.24 12.12
C LEU A 143 -9.44 0.19 13.59
N PHE A 144 -9.26 -0.78 14.48
CA PHE A 144 -9.08 -0.55 15.91
C PHE A 144 -7.57 -0.54 16.23
N PRO A 145 -7.09 0.38 17.06
CA PRO A 145 -5.75 0.26 17.63
C PRO A 145 -5.73 -1.00 18.51
N THR A 146 -4.75 -1.88 18.30
CA THR A 146 -4.58 -3.09 19.12
C THR A 146 -4.45 -2.71 20.59
N LEU A 147 -5.42 -3.08 21.43
CA LEU A 147 -5.26 -2.99 22.89
C LEU A 147 -4.07 -3.85 23.29
N GLN A 148 -3.03 -3.24 23.87
CA GLN A 148 -2.00 -4.01 24.55
C GLN A 148 -2.65 -4.68 25.77
N ALA A 149 -2.89 -5.99 25.68
CA ALA A 149 -3.17 -6.79 26.86
C ALA A 149 -1.98 -6.66 27.82
N SER A 150 -2.23 -6.11 29.01
CA SER A 150 -1.29 -6.15 30.11
C SER A 150 -1.19 -7.58 30.64
N SER A 151 0.06 -8.00 30.86
CA SER A 151 0.51 -9.24 31.50
C SER A 151 0.34 -10.56 30.72
N GLY A 152 1.49 -11.17 30.42
CA GLY A 152 1.64 -12.60 30.20
C GLY A 152 1.61 -13.08 28.75
N SER A 153 2.76 -13.57 28.27
CA SER A 153 2.93 -14.36 27.04
C SER A 153 2.85 -13.61 25.70
N THR A 154 4.03 -13.44 25.11
CA THR A 154 4.27 -12.87 23.78
C THR A 154 3.68 -13.76 22.68
N ASN A 155 2.57 -13.35 22.09
CA ASN A 155 2.23 -13.61 20.70
C ASN A 155 1.54 -12.36 20.14
N SER A 156 2.32 -11.51 19.48
CA SER A 156 1.82 -10.30 18.83
C SER A 156 1.05 -10.70 17.57
N GLU A 157 -0.27 -10.86 17.67
CA GLU A 157 -1.15 -11.06 16.52
C GLU A 157 -1.22 -9.77 15.69
N THR A 158 -0.42 -9.70 14.64
CA THR A 158 -0.63 -8.72 13.56
C THR A 158 -1.86 -9.15 12.77
N LEU A 159 -2.93 -8.35 12.80
CA LEU A 159 -4.10 -8.55 11.94
C LEU A 159 -3.72 -8.22 10.48
N SER A 160 -3.22 -9.23 9.76
CA SER A 160 -2.89 -9.13 8.34
C SER A 160 -4.12 -9.46 7.49
N PHE A 161 -4.77 -8.42 6.94
CA PHE A 161 -5.80 -8.61 5.93
C PHE A 161 -5.13 -8.99 4.60
N HIS A 162 -5.24 -10.27 4.23
CA HIS A 162 -4.81 -10.75 2.93
C HIS A 162 -5.98 -10.60 1.94
N TYR A 163 -5.93 -9.57 1.10
CA TYR A 163 -6.84 -9.47 -0.04
C TYR A 163 -6.20 -10.18 -1.23
N LYS A 164 -6.79 -11.31 -1.64
CA LYS A 164 -6.40 -12.05 -2.84
C LYS A 164 -7.38 -11.67 -3.96
N THR A 165 -6.85 -11.19 -5.08
CA THR A 165 -7.68 -10.96 -6.26
C THR A 165 -8.02 -12.30 -6.90
N ASN A 166 -9.27 -12.47 -7.31
CA ASN A 166 -9.58 -13.40 -8.39
C ASN A 166 -9.54 -12.56 -9.67
N SER A 167 -8.65 -12.99 -10.57
CA SER A 167 -8.46 -12.62 -11.98
C SER A 167 -9.44 -11.62 -12.58
#